data_AF-A0A3D1AY49-F1
#
_entry.id   AF-A0A3D1AY49-F1
#
_cell.length_a   1.000
_cell.length_b   1.000
_cell.length_c   1.000
_cell.angle_alpha   90.00
_cell.angle_beta   90.00
_cell.angle_gamma   90.00
#
_symmetry.space_group_name_H-M   'P 1'
#
loop_
_entity.id
_entity.type
_entity.pdbx_description
1 polymer ?
#
loop_
_entity_poly.entity_id
_entity_poly.type
_entity_poly.pdbx_seq_one_letter_code
_entity_poly.pdbx_strand_id
1 'polypeptide(L)'
;MIESALLKKGFKKFDHGKDHRFYFYIYNGAKTSVFTKMSHGDTEIGDQLLAMMAKQLRFRQRSEFVDLVSCAVSQEQYLQLLLAGKHIVG
;
A
#
# COMPACT_ATOMS: atom_id res chain seq x y z
N MET A 1 1.45 12.32 3.73
CA MET A 1 2.36 11.36 4.39
C MET A 1 2.23 9.95 3.83
N ILE A 2 1.01 9.38 3.74
CA ILE A 2 0.79 7.99 3.27
C ILE A 2 1.08 7.80 1.77
N GLU A 3 0.54 8.68 0.92
CA GLU A 3 0.77 8.62 -0.55
C GLU A 3 2.27 8.60 -0.88
N SER A 4 3.05 9.51 -0.30
CA SER A 4 4.50 9.58 -0.52
C SER A 4 5.23 8.31 -0.07
N ALA A 5 4.80 7.69 1.04
CA ALA A 5 5.39 6.44 1.49
C ALA A 5 5.06 5.30 0.52
N LEU A 6 3.81 5.17 0.07
CA LEU A 6 3.42 4.17 -0.94
C LEU A 6 4.26 4.32 -2.22
N LEU A 7 4.41 5.54 -2.75
CA LEU A 7 5.23 5.77 -3.94
C LEU A 7 6.69 5.34 -3.74
N LYS A 8 7.28 5.62 -2.56
CA LYS A 8 8.64 5.17 -2.20
C LYS A 8 8.75 3.65 -2.03
N LYS A 9 7.65 2.93 -1.84
CA LYS A 9 7.63 1.46 -1.72
C LYS A 9 7.31 0.76 -3.03
N GLY A 10 7.35 1.44 -4.17
CA GLY A 10 7.12 0.83 -5.48
C GLY A 10 5.64 0.79 -5.90
N PHE A 11 4.77 1.53 -5.22
CA PHE A 11 3.41 1.72 -5.70
C PHE A 11 3.36 2.80 -6.79
N LYS A 12 2.46 2.62 -7.75
CA LYS A 12 2.07 3.66 -8.70
C LYS A 12 0.62 4.06 -8.49
N LYS A 13 0.39 5.37 -8.60
CA LYS A 13 -0.95 5.97 -8.54
C LYS A 13 -1.67 5.80 -9.87
N PHE A 14 -2.93 5.44 -9.79
CA PHE A 14 -3.87 5.34 -10.90
C PHE A 14 -5.11 6.13 -10.49
N ASP A 15 -5.28 7.30 -11.10
CA ASP A 15 -6.43 8.16 -10.84
C ASP A 15 -7.64 7.63 -11.63
N HIS A 16 -8.74 7.38 -10.92
CA HIS A 16 -10.00 6.97 -11.51
C HIS A 16 -11.06 8.01 -11.11
N GLY A 17 -11.06 9.13 -11.83
CA GLY A 17 -11.92 10.28 -11.53
C GLY A 17 -11.41 11.16 -10.38
N LYS A 18 -12.29 12.05 -9.89
CA LYS A 18 -11.94 13.04 -8.86
C LYS A 18 -12.02 12.48 -7.44
N ASP A 19 -12.77 11.40 -7.23
CA ASP A 19 -13.16 10.96 -5.88
C ASP A 19 -12.33 9.77 -5.35
N HIS A 20 -11.63 9.04 -6.22
CA HIS A 20 -10.96 7.79 -5.86
C HIS A 20 -9.58 7.66 -6.51
N ARG A 21 -8.57 7.43 -5.68
CA ARG A 21 -7.19 7.17 -6.08
C ARG A 21 -6.85 5.72 -5.76
N PHE A 22 -6.31 4.99 -6.73
CA PHE A 22 -5.82 3.65 -6.53
C PHE A 22 -4.29 3.62 -6.55
N TYR A 23 -3.70 2.85 -5.65
CA TYR A 23 -2.25 2.66 -5.59
C TYR A 23 -1.97 1.18 -5.78
N PHE A 24 -1.34 0.82 -6.90
CA PHE A 24 -1.00 -0.57 -7.22
C PHE A 24 0.50 -0.79 -7.04
N TYR A 25 0.88 -1.89 -6.40
CA TYR A 25 2.28 -2.29 -6.28
C TYR A 25 2.77 -2.80 -7.64
N ILE A 26 3.91 -2.26 -8.08
CA ILE A 26 4.54 -2.64 -9.35
C ILE A 26 5.73 -3.54 -9.05
N TYR A 27 5.73 -4.73 -9.64
CA TYR A 27 6.80 -5.70 -9.50
C TYR A 27 7.23 -6.18 -10.90
N ASN A 28 8.53 -6.22 -11.15
CA ASN A 28 9.11 -6.56 -12.48
C ASN A 28 8.47 -5.78 -13.65
N GLY A 29 8.12 -4.51 -13.42
CA GLY A 29 7.48 -3.65 -14.43
C GLY A 29 5.98 -3.89 -14.63
N ALA A 30 5.40 -4.91 -13.99
CA ALA A 30 3.99 -5.28 -14.12
C ALA A 30 3.15 -4.83 -12.91
N LYS A 31 1.89 -4.51 -13.18
CA LYS A 31 0.87 -4.22 -12.15
C LYS A 31 0.49 -5.52 -11.44
N THR A 32 0.60 -5.54 -10.11
CA THR A 32 0.20 -6.69 -9.30
C THR A 32 -1.25 -6.58 -8.80
N SER A 33 -1.77 -7.66 -8.18
CA SER A 33 -3.07 -7.66 -7.51
C SER A 33 -3.04 -7.01 -6.12
N VAL A 34 -1.87 -6.53 -5.68
CA VAL A 34 -1.70 -5.83 -4.41
C VAL A 34 -1.94 -4.34 -4.63
N PHE A 35 -3.02 -3.83 -4.06
CA PHE A 35 -3.41 -2.42 -4.22
C PHE A 35 -4.19 -1.91 -3.03
N THR A 36 -4.18 -0.59 -2.85
CA THR A 36 -5.05 0.10 -1.88
C THR A 36 -5.83 1.22 -2.57
N LYS A 37 -7.05 1.48 -2.10
CA LYS A 37 -7.91 2.58 -2.56
C LYS A 37 -7.95 3.67 -1.50
N MET A 38 -7.80 4.93 -1.90
CA MET A 38 -7.96 6.09 -1.05
C MET A 38 -9.01 7.03 -1.68
N SER A 39 -10.07 7.34 -0.94
CA SER A 39 -11.06 8.35 -1.33
C SER A 39 -10.55 9.77 -1.05
N HIS A 40 -10.95 10.74 -1.86
CA HIS A 40 -10.58 12.15 -1.68
C HIS A 40 -11.13 12.66 -0.34
N GLY A 41 -10.30 13.37 0.44
CA GLY A 41 -10.80 14.31 1.46
C GLY A 41 -10.66 13.97 2.93
N ASP A 42 -10.30 12.75 3.33
CA ASP A 42 -10.08 12.50 4.76
C ASP A 42 -8.65 12.88 5.17
N THR A 43 -8.54 14.10 5.68
CA THR A 43 -7.36 14.60 6.41
C THR A 43 -7.07 13.73 7.64
N GLU A 44 -8.08 13.02 8.14
CA GLU A 44 -7.98 11.99 9.18
C GLU A 44 -8.30 10.63 8.57
N ILE A 45 -7.26 9.88 8.17
CA ILE A 45 -7.43 8.46 7.87
C ILE A 45 -7.74 7.76 9.19
N GLY A 46 -9.04 7.60 9.49
CA GLY A 46 -9.50 6.95 10.70
C GLY A 46 -8.98 5.51 10.83
N ASP A 47 -8.97 4.99 12.04
CA ASP A 47 -8.41 3.66 12.37
C ASP A 47 -8.99 2.53 11.52
N GLN A 48 -10.27 2.63 11.15
CA GLN A 48 -10.92 1.67 10.27
C GLN A 48 -10.32 1.66 8.86
N LEU A 49 -10.03 2.84 8.30
CA LEU A 49 -9.42 2.94 6.98
C LEU A 49 -7.98 2.41 7.01
N LEU A 50 -7.21 2.70 8.06
CA LEU A 50 -5.87 2.12 8.25
C LEU A 50 -5.90 0.59 8.35
N ALA A 51 -6.86 0.03 9.09
CA ALA A 51 -7.02 -1.42 9.19
C ALA A 51 -7.42 -2.07 7.85
N MET A 52 -8.24 -1.39 7.04
CA MET A 52 -8.58 -1.84 5.69
C MET A 52 -7.37 -1.80 4.76
N MET A 53 -6.61 -0.70 4.77
CA MET A 53 -5.39 -0.56 3.96
C MET A 53 -4.36 -1.62 4.34
N ALA A 54 -4.17 -1.90 5.63
CA ALA A 54 -3.28 -2.96 6.11
C ALA A 54 -3.63 -4.32 5.47
N LYS A 55 -4.91 -4.71 5.51
CA LYS A 55 -5.40 -5.96 4.90
C LYS A 55 -5.21 -5.98 3.38
N GLN A 56 -5.53 -4.88 2.71
CA GLN A 56 -5.37 -4.73 1.25
C GLN A 56 -3.91 -4.88 0.81
N LEU A 57 -2.98 -4.37 1.62
CA LEU A 57 -1.54 -4.46 1.41
C LEU A 57 -0.90 -5.70 2.06
N ARG A 58 -1.72 -6.68 2.46
CA ARG A 58 -1.29 -7.99 2.97
C ARG A 58 -0.54 -7.96 4.31
N PHE A 59 -0.70 -6.89 5.08
CA PHE A 59 -0.30 -6.87 6.48
C PHE A 59 -1.28 -7.65 7.35
N ARG A 60 -0.76 -8.30 8.38
CA ARG A 60 -1.57 -9.00 9.37
C ARG A 60 -2.12 -8.03 10.40
N GLN A 61 -1.38 -6.97 10.70
CA GLN A 61 -1.71 -6.00 11.74
C GLN A 61 -1.69 -4.58 11.19
N ARG A 62 -2.51 -3.71 11.78
CA ARG A 62 -2.53 -2.27 11.45
C ARG A 62 -1.19 -1.60 11.72
N SER A 63 -0.53 -1.95 12.83
CA SER A 63 0.78 -1.41 13.21
C SER A 63 1.82 -1.61 12.12
N GLU A 64 1.84 -2.78 11.47
CA GLU A 64 2.77 -3.06 10.37
C GLU A 64 2.56 -2.12 9.16
N PHE A 65 1.29 -1.76 8.89
CA PHE A 65 1.00 -0.73 7.88
C PHE A 65 1.47 0.65 8.34
N VAL A 66 1.26 1.01 9.60
CA VAL A 66 1.76 2.27 10.17
C VAL A 66 3.29 2.34 10.05
N ASP A 67 4.00 1.23 10.28
CA ASP A 67 5.45 1.14 10.12
C ASP A 67 5.89 1.28 8.65
N LEU A 68 5.09 0.80 7.71
CA LEU A 68 5.30 1.03 6.28
C LEU A 68 5.22 2.53 5.94
N VAL A 69 4.17 3.21 6.41
CA VAL A 69 3.96 4.64 6.11
C VAL A 69 4.84 5.59 6.93
N SER A 70 5.31 5.18 8.11
CA SER A 70 6.29 5.91 8.91
C SER A 70 7.74 5.77 8.40
N CYS A 71 7.93 5.05 7.29
CA CYS A 71 9.23 4.71 6.70
C CYS A 71 10.14 3.78 7.53
N ALA A 72 9.60 3.11 8.56
CA ALA A 72 10.35 2.10 9.32
C ALA A 72 10.61 0.81 8.53
N VAL A 73 9.71 0.46 7.60
CA VAL A 73 9.86 -0.71 6.71
C VAL A 73 10.44 -0.29 5.37
N SER A 74 11.53 -0.90 4.88
CA SER A 74 12.13 -0.63 3.56
C SER A 74 11.28 -1.19 2.39
N GLN A 75 11.58 -0.78 1.16
CA GLN A 75 10.92 -1.36 -0.01
C GLN A 75 11.25 -2.86 -0.15
N GLU A 76 12.49 -3.25 0.12
CA GLU A 76 12.94 -4.64 0.06
C GLU A 76 12.24 -5.49 1.13
N GLN A 77 12.10 -4.98 2.35
CA GLN A 77 11.38 -5.68 3.42
C GLN A 77 9.91 -5.92 3.05
N TYR A 78 9.25 -4.92 2.45
CA TYR A 78 7.89 -5.09 1.96
C TYR A 78 7.81 -6.10 0.81
N LEU A 79 8.78 -6.08 -0.13
CA LEU A 79 8.87 -7.07 -1.20
C LEU A 79 9.00 -8.50 -0.66
N GLN A 80 9.86 -8.71 0.34
CA GLN A 80 10.05 -10.01 0.99
C GLN A 80 8.76 -10.52 1.63
N LEU A 81 7.98 -9.63 2.26
CA LEU A 81 6.66 -9.97 2.82
C LEU A 81 5.71 -10.47 1.72
N LEU A 82 5.68 -9.80 0.57
CA LEU A 82 4.82 -10.18 -0.55
C LEU A 82 5.24 -11.51 -1.19
N LEU A 83 6.55 -11.77 -1.33
CA LEU A 83 7.09 -13.03 -1.85
C LEU A 83 6.83 -14.19 -0.87
N ALA A 84 7.11 -14.00 0.42
CA ALA A 84 6.88 -15.01 1.45
C ALA A 84 5.39 -15.40 1.56
N GLY A 85 4.50 -14.43 1.41
CA GLY A 85 3.05 -14.63 1.37
C GLY A 85 2.52 -15.17 0.04
N LYS A 86 3.38 -15.37 -0.98
CA LYS A 86 3.00 -15.75 -2.35
C LYS A 86 1.95 -14.81 -2.97
N HIS A 87 1.98 -13.54 -2.58
CA HIS A 87 1.07 -12.51 -3.08
C HIS A 87 1.51 -11.95 -4.44
N ILE A 88 2.78 -12.13 -4.77
CA ILE A 88 3.39 -11.84 -6.06
C ILE A 88 4.30 -13.02 -6.42
N VAL A 89 4.51 -13.24 -7.72
CA VAL A 89 5.37 -14.31 -8.23
C VAL A 89 6.66 -13.68 -8.75
N GLY A 90 7.78 -14.20 -8.26
CA GLY A 90 9.16 -13.85 -8.66
C GLY A 90 9.47 -14.23 -10.09
#